data_AF-A0A8T5IKA9-F1
#
_entry.id   AF-A0A8T5IKA9-F1
#
_cell.length_a   1.000
_cell.length_b   1.000
_cell.length_c   1.000
_cell.angle_alpha   90.00
_cell.angle_beta   90.00
_cell.angle_gamma   90.00
#
_symmetry.space_group_name_H-M   'P 1'
#
loop_
_entity.id
_entity.type
_entity.pdbx_description
1 polymer ?
#
loop_
_entity_poly.entity_id
_entity_poly.type
_entity_poly.pdbx_seq_one_letter_code
_entity_poly.pdbx_strand_id
1 'polypeptide(L)'
;MGYSTTFTIDHDRFRKLSDKEKVQLVDELYSAVMRSGNCEIVSPWDIKVQKSRDADDTTIYLHQGNTLHEMNPHSNITQRLFQDHPELAKEYIDVMESEVGELRRRLNEMASGKE
;
A
#
# COMPACT_ATOMS: atom_id res chain seq x y z
N MET A 1 4.71 20.10 5.71
CA MET A 1 4.42 18.65 5.77
C MET A 1 3.73 18.29 4.47
N GLY A 2 4.24 17.29 3.75
CA GLY A 2 3.70 16.87 2.45
C GLY A 2 2.69 15.74 2.65
N TYR A 3 1.63 15.73 1.85
CA TYR A 3 0.64 14.66 1.84
C TYR A 3 1.08 13.60 0.83
N SER A 4 1.32 12.36 1.27
CA SER A 4 1.54 11.23 0.36
C SER A 4 0.19 10.72 -0.14
N THR A 5 0.10 10.37 -1.42
CA THR A 5 -1.07 9.69 -2.01
C THR A 5 -0.58 8.40 -2.63
N THR A 6 -0.99 7.27 -2.06
CA THR A 6 -0.67 5.94 -2.57
C THR A 6 -1.73 5.48 -3.57
N PHE A 7 -1.27 4.97 -4.71
CA PHE A 7 -2.11 4.32 -5.72
C PHE A 7 -1.71 2.85 -5.87
N THR A 8 -2.69 1.96 -5.94
CA THR A 8 -2.49 0.56 -6.34
C THR A 8 -3.05 0.37 -7.74
N ILE A 9 -2.23 -0.16 -8.66
CA ILE A 9 -2.60 -0.43 -10.05
C ILE A 9 -2.41 -1.92 -10.31
N ASP A 10 -3.42 -2.59 -10.87
CA ASP A 10 -3.30 -3.95 -11.36
C ASP A 10 -2.36 -4.00 -12.58
N HIS A 11 -1.22 -4.67 -12.42
CA HIS A 11 -0.17 -4.73 -13.42
C HIS A 11 -0.58 -5.46 -14.71
N ASP A 12 -1.34 -6.55 -14.59
CA ASP A 12 -1.75 -7.36 -15.74
C ASP A 12 -2.81 -6.65 -16.57
N ARG A 13 -3.68 -5.89 -15.91
CA ARG A 13 -4.64 -5.02 -16.58
C ARG A 13 -3.96 -3.81 -17.21
N PHE A 14 -3.00 -3.19 -16.52
CA PHE A 14 -2.21 -2.07 -17.05
C PHE A 14 -1.45 -2.43 -18.32
N ARG A 15 -0.88 -3.64 -18.39
CA ARG A 15 -0.18 -4.12 -19.58
C ARG A 15 -1.07 -4.25 -20.83
N LYS A 16 -2.37 -4.47 -20.64
CA LYS A 16 -3.33 -4.64 -21.74
C LYS A 16 -3.86 -3.30 -22.28
N LEU A 17 -3.50 -2.18 -21.65
CA LEU A 17 -3.93 -0.85 -22.07
C LEU A 17 -3.21 -0.40 -23.34
N SER A 18 -3.96 0.25 -24.22
CA SER A 18 -3.41 1.04 -25.31
C SER A 18 -2.67 2.28 -24.78
N ASP A 19 -1.80 2.85 -25.61
CA ASP A 19 -1.05 4.05 -25.22
C ASP A 19 -1.97 5.26 -24.94
N LYS A 20 -3.11 5.34 -25.64
CA LYS A 20 -4.14 6.36 -25.38
C LYS A 20 -4.75 6.20 -23.98
N GLU A 21 -5.06 4.97 -23.57
CA GLU A 21 -5.61 4.67 -22.25
C GLU A 21 -4.59 4.91 -21.13
N LYS A 22 -3.31 4.63 -21.37
CA LYS A 22 -2.24 4.94 -20.41
C LYS A 22 -2.07 6.43 -20.17
N VAL A 23 -2.14 7.24 -21.23
CA VAL A 23 -2.09 8.71 -21.10
C VAL A 23 -3.29 9.22 -20.29
N GLN A 24 -4.48 8.72 -20.60
CA GLN A 24 -5.69 9.10 -19.85
C GLN A 24 -5.61 8.71 -18.36
N LEU A 25 -5.08 7.52 -18.06
CA LEU A 25 -4.85 7.07 -16.69
C LEU A 25 -3.90 8.00 -15.93
N VAL A 26 -2.80 8.43 -16.56
CA VAL A 26 -1.84 9.36 -15.93
C VAL A 26 -2.49 10.72 -15.62
N ASP A 27 -3.29 11.25 -16.54
CA ASP A 27 -4.00 12.54 -16.34
C ASP A 27 -5.05 12.45 -15.22
N GLU A 28 -5.73 11.30 -15.12
CA GLU A 28 -6.68 10.99 -14.05
C GLU A 28 -6.00 10.86 -12.69
N LEU A 29 -4.85 10.18 -12.61
CA LEU A 29 -4.03 10.07 -11.40
C LEU A 29 -3.51 11.45 -10.95
N TYR A 30 -2.99 12.24 -11.89
CA TYR A 30 -2.52 13.60 -11.59
C TYR A 30 -3.67 14.47 -11.06
N SER A 31 -4.83 14.40 -11.70
CA SER A 31 -6.04 15.09 -11.25
C SER A 31 -6.47 14.66 -9.85
N ALA A 32 -6.36 13.38 -9.52
CA ALA A 32 -6.70 12.84 -8.20
C ALA A 32 -5.81 13.42 -7.09
N VAL A 33 -4.49 13.52 -7.35
CA VAL A 33 -3.54 14.13 -6.41
C VAL A 33 -3.85 15.62 -6.20
N MET A 34 -4.17 16.34 -7.27
CA MET A 34 -4.36 17.79 -7.22
C MET A 34 -5.69 18.24 -6.59
N ARG A 35 -6.71 17.36 -6.51
CA ARG A 35 -8.07 17.74 -6.03
C ARG A 35 -8.27 17.66 -4.52
N SER A 36 -7.25 17.33 -3.73
CA SER A 36 -7.19 17.47 -2.25
C SER A 36 -8.52 17.26 -1.50
N GLY A 37 -9.19 16.12 -1.73
CA GLY A 37 -10.44 15.83 -1.05
C GLY A 37 -11.17 14.64 -1.66
N ASN A 38 -10.91 13.46 -1.12
CA ASN A 38 -11.66 12.23 -1.39
C ASN A 38 -11.78 11.88 -2.88
N CYS A 39 -10.72 11.33 -3.46
CA CYS A 39 -10.85 10.73 -4.77
C CYS A 39 -11.52 9.36 -4.63
N GLU A 40 -12.82 9.29 -4.92
CA GLU A 40 -13.50 8.03 -5.16
C GLU A 40 -13.15 7.53 -6.57
N ILE A 41 -12.95 6.22 -6.65
CA ILE A 41 -12.66 5.38 -7.83
C ILE A 41 -12.89 6.12 -9.15
N VAL A 42 -11.79 6.51 -9.80
CA VAL A 42 -11.85 6.97 -11.18
C VAL A 42 -12.03 5.73 -12.06
N SER A 43 -13.29 5.42 -12.36
CA SER A 43 -13.69 4.38 -13.31
C SER A 43 -13.01 4.59 -14.67
N PRO A 44 -12.59 3.53 -15.39
CA PRO A 44 -12.89 2.10 -15.18
C PRO A 44 -11.82 1.29 -14.42
N TRP A 45 -10.84 1.93 -13.79
CA TRP A 45 -9.54 1.29 -13.49
C TRP A 45 -9.36 0.71 -12.08
N ASP A 46 -10.42 0.61 -11.26
CA ASP A 46 -10.35 0.14 -9.86
C ASP A 46 -9.19 0.78 -9.04
N ILE A 47 -8.91 2.05 -9.30
CA ILE A 47 -7.88 2.80 -8.58
C ILE A 47 -8.44 3.15 -7.21
N LYS A 48 -7.90 2.50 -6.17
CA LYS A 48 -8.18 2.85 -4.77
C LYS A 48 -7.24 3.97 -4.34
N VAL A 49 -7.79 5.17 -4.15
CA VAL A 49 -7.03 6.30 -3.60
C VAL A 49 -7.13 6.27 -2.09
N GLN A 50 -5.99 6.13 -1.42
CA GLN A 50 -5.93 6.27 0.04
C GLN A 50 -5.88 7.75 0.40
N LYS A 51 -6.74 8.19 1.33
CA LYS A 51 -6.70 9.58 1.82
C LYS A 51 -5.36 9.82 2.50
N SER A 52 -4.67 10.88 2.12
CA SER A 52 -3.48 11.33 2.82
C SER A 52 -3.80 11.59 4.29
N ARG A 53 -3.04 10.96 5.19
CA ARG A 53 -3.22 11.07 6.64
C ARG A 53 -1.86 11.38 7.26
N ASP A 54 -1.86 12.16 8.34
CA ASP A 54 -0.69 12.35 9.22
C ASP A 54 -0.14 11.03 9.80
N ALA A 55 -0.84 9.93 9.56
CA ALA A 55 -0.52 8.59 10.06
C ALA A 55 0.45 7.80 9.16
N ASP A 56 0.80 8.29 7.96
CA ASP A 56 1.63 7.53 7.01
C ASP A 56 3.09 7.35 7.43
N ASP A 57 3.60 8.18 8.35
CA ASP A 57 4.99 8.10 8.82
C ASP A 57 5.33 6.77 9.53
N THR A 58 4.31 6.02 9.95
CA THR A 58 4.47 4.71 10.63
C THR A 58 3.59 3.60 10.06
N THR A 59 2.92 3.84 8.92
CA THR A 59 2.08 2.83 8.26
C THR A 59 2.96 1.76 7.62
N ILE A 60 2.69 0.49 7.91
CA ILE A 60 3.31 -0.63 7.21
C ILE A 60 2.33 -1.17 6.18
N TYR A 61 2.80 -1.35 4.95
CA TYR A 61 2.02 -1.98 3.88
C TYR A 61 2.49 -3.42 3.70
N LEU A 62 1.62 -4.37 4.02
CA LEU A 62 1.87 -5.79 3.84
C LEU A 62 1.30 -6.25 2.50
N HIS A 63 2.18 -6.72 1.61
CA HIS A 63 1.78 -7.32 0.34
C HIS A 63 1.69 -8.85 0.49
N GLN A 64 0.50 -9.41 0.35
CA GLN A 64 0.27 -10.85 0.40
C GLN A 64 -0.50 -11.31 -0.85
N GLY A 65 0.17 -12.05 -1.72
CA GLY A 65 -0.38 -12.42 -3.03
C GLY A 65 -0.66 -11.16 -3.86
N ASN A 66 -1.91 -11.00 -4.30
CA ASN A 66 -2.38 -9.84 -5.09
C ASN A 66 -3.10 -8.78 -4.24
N THR A 67 -2.98 -8.85 -2.90
CA THR A 67 -3.66 -7.94 -1.99
C THR A 67 -2.65 -7.10 -1.20
N LEU A 68 -2.97 -5.82 -1.04
CA LEU A 68 -2.22 -4.86 -0.23
C LEU A 68 -3.01 -4.54 1.03
N HIS A 69 -2.39 -4.74 2.19
CA HIS A 69 -3.00 -4.50 3.50
C HIS A 69 -2.29 -3.37 4.24
N GLU A 70 -3.08 -2.40 4.72
CA GLU A 70 -2.61 -1.32 5.57
C GLU A 70 -2.57 -1.77 7.03
N MET A 71 -1.39 -1.69 7.65
CA MET A 71 -1.16 -2.01 9.05
C MET A 71 -0.67 -0.76 9.78
N ASN A 72 -1.62 0.01 10.31
CA ASN A 72 -1.35 1.19 11.13
C ASN A 72 -2.23 1.16 12.39
N PRO A 73 -1.65 1.07 13.61
CA PRO A 73 -2.43 0.95 14.85
C PRO A 73 -3.36 2.16 15.11
N HIS A 74 -3.09 3.30 14.50
CA HIS A 74 -3.87 4.53 14.60
C HIS A 74 -4.92 4.68 13.49
N SER A 75 -4.96 3.76 12.51
CA SER A 75 -5.94 3.79 11.44
C SER A 75 -7.22 3.04 11.82
N ASN A 76 -8.37 3.66 11.54
CA ASN A 76 -9.67 3.01 11.69
C ASN A 76 -9.80 1.72 10.85
N ILE A 77 -9.05 1.58 9.75
CA ILE A 77 -9.09 0.38 8.90
C ILE A 77 -8.46 -0.80 9.65
N THR A 78 -7.24 -0.60 10.14
CA THR A 78 -6.53 -1.62 10.93
C THR A 78 -7.25 -1.94 12.24
N GLN A 79 -7.82 -0.92 12.91
CA GLN A 79 -8.62 -1.17 14.13
C GLN A 79 -9.86 -2.02 13.85
N ARG A 80 -10.55 -1.81 12.72
CA ARG A 80 -11.66 -2.68 12.29
C ARG A 80 -11.19 -4.09 11.97
N LEU A 81 -10.07 -4.25 11.26
CA LEU A 81 -9.48 -5.57 11.01
C LEU A 81 -9.22 -6.32 12.32
N PHE A 82 -8.68 -5.64 13.33
CA PHE A 82 -8.40 -6.25 14.64
C PHE A 82 -9.67 -6.69 15.38
N GLN A 83 -10.78 -5.97 15.19
CA GLN A 83 -12.07 -6.29 15.81
C GLN A 83 -12.83 -7.38 15.06
N ASP A 84 -12.92 -7.25 13.74
CA ASP A 84 -13.77 -8.09 12.89
C ASP A 84 -13.09 -9.42 12.55
N HIS A 85 -11.75 -9.41 12.42
CA HIS A 85 -10.96 -10.57 11.98
C HIS A 85 -9.62 -10.70 12.77
N PRO A 86 -9.67 -10.92 14.10
CA PRO A 86 -8.47 -10.94 14.95
C PRO A 86 -7.44 -12.01 14.57
N GLU A 87 -7.88 -13.19 14.12
CA GLU A 87 -6.95 -14.26 13.70
C GLU A 87 -6.19 -13.88 12.42
N LEU A 88 -6.87 -13.24 11.46
CA LEU A 88 -6.24 -12.75 10.23
C LEU A 88 -5.27 -11.61 10.54
N ALA A 89 -5.64 -10.71 11.45
CA ALA A 89 -4.76 -9.64 11.92
C ALA A 89 -3.48 -10.22 12.55
N LYS A 90 -3.62 -11.28 13.35
CA LYS A 90 -2.48 -11.99 13.96
C LYS A 90 -1.60 -12.63 12.89
N GLU A 91 -2.16 -13.32 11.90
CA GLU A 91 -1.41 -13.88 10.78
C GLU A 91 -0.58 -12.82 10.05
N TYR A 92 -1.16 -11.63 9.81
CA TYR A 92 -0.44 -10.52 9.19
C TYR A 92 0.72 -10.01 10.05
N ILE A 93 0.51 -9.90 11.36
CA ILE A 93 1.57 -9.50 12.30
C ILE A 93 2.70 -10.55 12.32
N ASP A 94 2.37 -11.83 12.41
CA ASP A 94 3.35 -12.92 12.44
C ASP A 94 4.22 -12.93 11.17
N VAL A 95 3.61 -12.71 10.00
CA VAL A 95 4.33 -12.58 8.72
C VAL A 95 5.25 -11.36 8.73
N MET A 96 4.76 -10.22 9.20
CA MET A 96 5.57 -9.00 9.30
C MET A 96 6.78 -9.19 10.23
N GLU A 97 6.60 -9.83 11.38
CA GLU A 97 7.69 -10.11 12.32
C GLU A 97 8.75 -11.04 11.71
N SER A 98 8.31 -12.08 10.98
CA SER A 98 9.20 -13.00 10.26
C SER A 98 10.06 -12.27 9.23
N GLU A 99 9.44 -11.46 8.37
CA GLU A 99 10.15 -10.70 7.32
C GLU A 99 11.11 -9.66 7.92
N VAL A 100 10.71 -8.96 8.99
CA VAL A 100 11.61 -8.04 9.71
C VAL A 100 12.81 -8.80 10.30
N GLY A 101 12.60 -10.01 10.80
CA GLY A 101 13.67 -10.89 11.28
C GLY A 101 14.70 -11.21 10.19
N GLU A 102 14.22 -11.61 9.00
CA GLU A 102 15.05 -11.91 7.83
C GLU A 102 15.82 -10.67 7.33
N LEU A 103 15.16 -9.51 7.28
CA LEU A 103 15.81 -8.25 6.90
C LEU A 103 16.94 -7.88 7.88
N ARG A 104 16.71 -8.04 9.19
CA ARG A 104 17.75 -7.81 10.21
C ARG A 104 18.92 -8.78 10.05
N ARG A 105 18.64 -10.06 9.78
CA ARG A 105 19.68 -11.08 9.53
C ARG A 105 20.55 -10.66 8.35
N ARG A 106 19.95 -10.34 7.20
CA ARG A 106 20.67 -9.90 5.99
C ARG A 106 21.48 -8.62 6.21
N LEU A 107 20.90 -7.65 6.92
CA LEU A 107 21.60 -6.41 7.25
C LEU A 107 22.88 -6.68 8.04
N ASN A 108 22.81 -7.57 9.03
CA ASN A 108 23.97 -7.96 9.83
C ASN A 108 25.02 -8.74 9.02
N GLU A 109 24.58 -9.62 8.11
CA GLU A 109 25.48 -10.37 7.21
C GLU A 109 26.26 -9.41 6.31
N MET A 110 25.57 -8.47 5.64
CA MET A 110 26.18 -7.44 4.81
C MET A 110 27.14 -6.54 5.60
N ALA A 111 26.76 -6.12 6.81
CA ALA A 111 27.62 -5.32 7.67
C ALA A 111 28.87 -6.09 8.16
N SER A 112 28.78 -7.42 8.23
CA SER A 112 29.88 -8.29 8.67
C SER A 112 30.81 -8.76 7.55
N GLY A 113 30.52 -8.43 6.29
CA GLY A 113 31.32 -8.82 5.12
C GLY A 113 31.31 -10.32 4.81
N LYS A 114 30.29 -11.05 5.26
CA LYS A 114 30.09 -12.47 4.95
C LYS A 114 29.01 -12.58 3.87
N GLU A 115 29.44 -12.61 2.60
CA GLU A 115 28.63 -13.11 1.48
C GLU A 115 28.85 -14.62 1.31
#